data_AF-H0T3V8-F1
#
_entry.id   AF-H0T3V8-F1
#
_cell.length_a   1.000
_cell.length_b   1.000
_cell.length_c   1.000
_cell.angle_alpha   90.00
_cell.angle_beta   90.00
_cell.angle_gamma   90.00
#
_symmetry.space_group_name_H-M   'P 1'
#
loop_
_entity.id
_entity.type
_entity.pdbx_description
1 polymer ?
#
loop_
_entity_poly.entity_id
_entity_poly.type
_entity_poly.pdbx_seq_one_letter_code
_entity_poly.pdbx_strand_id
1 'polypeptide(L)'
;MNLDAPLVRALRNAAEAGAPASQLVIMIGRHLDALDTNFRLCAIAYMREAFFLSLPEASTVGALEVFPDGHSSAADINDEMRPILNSTRSKWASHSE
;
A
#
# COMPACT_ATOMS: atom_id res chain seq x y z
N MET A 1 -0.44 -11.13 -12.97
CA MET A 1 -1.56 -10.35 -12.39
C MET A 1 -1.55 -8.99 -13.04
N ASN A 2 -2.61 -8.60 -13.75
CA ASN A 2 -2.72 -7.26 -14.32
C ASN A 2 -3.32 -6.33 -13.25
N LEU A 3 -2.53 -5.34 -12.81
CA LEU A 3 -2.97 -4.37 -11.81
C LEU A 3 -3.78 -3.25 -12.47
N ASP A 4 -4.88 -2.85 -11.82
CA ASP A 4 -5.72 -1.75 -12.26
C ASP A 4 -4.98 -0.40 -12.14
N ALA A 5 -4.58 0.19 -13.27
CA ALA A 5 -3.81 1.43 -13.32
C ALA A 5 -4.53 2.64 -12.67
N PRO A 6 -5.85 2.85 -12.88
CA PRO A 6 -6.66 3.76 -12.08
C PRO A 6 -6.47 3.63 -10.57
N LEU A 7 -6.54 2.42 -10.01
CA LEU A 7 -6.35 2.19 -8.58
C LEU A 7 -4.91 2.52 -8.16
N VAL A 8 -3.90 2.11 -8.92
CA VAL A 8 -2.49 2.46 -8.65
C VAL A 8 -2.31 3.98 -8.55
N ARG A 9 -2.91 4.75 -9.48
CA ARG A 9 -2.88 6.22 -9.43
C ARG A 9 -3.61 6.77 -8.22
N ALA A 10 -4.77 6.22 -7.86
CA ALA A 10 -5.52 6.65 -6.69
C ALA A 10 -4.72 6.43 -5.39
N LEU A 11 -3.98 5.33 -5.28
CA LEU A 11 -3.10 5.06 -4.13
C LEU A 11 -1.95 6.07 -4.04
N ARG A 12 -1.33 6.42 -5.17
CA ARG A 12 -0.28 7.45 -5.21
C ARG A 12 -0.82 8.81 -4.76
N ASN A 13 -1.95 9.25 -5.32
CA ASN A 13 -2.58 10.51 -4.94
C ASN A 13 -2.96 10.56 -3.46
N ALA A 14 -3.53 9.47 -2.93
CA ALA A 14 -3.88 9.38 -1.51
C ALA A 14 -2.63 9.46 -0.63
N ALA A 15 -1.55 8.78 -1.03
CA ALA A 15 -0.30 8.86 -0.31
C ALA A 15 0.32 10.26 -0.38
N GLU A 16 0.30 10.95 -1.52
CA GLU A 16 0.74 12.35 -1.63
C GLU A 16 -0.06 13.27 -0.70
N ALA A 17 -1.37 13.01 -0.53
CA ALA A 17 -2.22 13.69 0.44
C ALA A 17 -1.96 13.30 1.90
N GLY A 18 -0.98 12.43 2.18
CA GLY A 18 -0.57 12.04 3.52
C GLY A 18 -1.25 10.77 4.05
N ALA A 19 -2.02 10.04 3.24
CA ALA A 19 -2.64 8.81 3.69
C ALA A 19 -1.57 7.78 4.15
N PRO A 20 -1.78 7.13 5.31
CA PRO A 20 -0.85 6.13 5.81
C PRO A 20 -1.10 4.74 5.18
N ALA A 21 -0.14 3.82 5.34
CA ALA A 21 -0.15 2.51 4.69
C ALA A 21 -1.44 1.70 4.95
N SER A 22 -1.93 1.68 6.20
CA SER A 22 -3.15 0.96 6.56
C SER A 22 -4.38 1.46 5.80
N GLN A 23 -4.49 2.78 5.61
CA GLN A 23 -5.60 3.39 4.87
C GLN A 23 -5.52 3.05 3.38
N LEU A 24 -4.32 3.03 2.80
CA LEU A 24 -4.10 2.62 1.41
C LEU A 24 -4.51 1.17 1.19
N VAL A 25 -4.20 0.28 2.13
CA VAL A 25 -4.62 -1.13 2.07
C VAL A 25 -6.14 -1.26 2.14
N ILE A 26 -6.81 -0.52 3.02
CA ILE A 26 -8.28 -0.50 3.09
C ILE A 26 -8.89 0.01 1.77
N MET A 27 -8.28 1.01 1.12
CA MET A 27 -8.73 1.48 -0.20
C MET A 27 -8.66 0.38 -1.26
N ILE A 28 -7.59 -0.43 -1.27
CA ILE A 28 -7.46 -1.59 -2.18
C ILE A 28 -8.60 -2.58 -1.92
N GLY A 29 -8.87 -2.91 -0.66
CA GLY A 29 -9.93 -3.85 -0.30
C GLY A 29 -11.33 -3.37 -0.68
N ARG A 30 -11.59 -2.06 -0.54
CA ARG A 30 -12.86 -1.45 -0.98
C ARG A 30 -13.04 -1.46 -2.50
N HIS A 31 -11.95 -1.33 -3.25
CA HIS A 31 -11.98 -1.29 -4.72
C HIS A 31 -12.10 -2.68 -5.34
N LEU A 32 -11.47 -3.69 -4.74
CA LEU A 32 -11.43 -5.06 -5.27
C LEU A 32 -12.56 -5.96 -4.78
N ASP A 33 -13.45 -5.44 -3.92
CA ASP A 33 -14.40 -6.22 -3.11
C ASP A 33 -13.67 -7.15 -2.12
N ALA A 34 -13.75 -6.83 -0.83
CA ALA A 34 -12.93 -7.43 0.25
C ALA A 34 -13.15 -8.95 0.47
N LEU A 35 -14.02 -9.57 -0.31
CA LEU A 35 -14.30 -11.01 -0.33
C LEU A 35 -13.33 -11.82 -1.22
N ASP A 36 -12.45 -11.16 -1.99
CA ASP A 36 -11.45 -11.88 -2.77
C ASP A 36 -10.47 -12.62 -1.83
N THR A 37 -10.41 -13.94 -1.98
CA THR A 37 -9.51 -14.83 -1.22
C THR A 37 -8.04 -14.40 -1.34
N ASN A 38 -7.70 -13.62 -2.37
CA ASN A 38 -6.36 -13.12 -2.63
C ASN A 38 -6.10 -11.69 -2.18
N PHE A 39 -7.01 -11.05 -1.42
CA PHE A 39 -6.90 -9.63 -1.04
C PHE A 39 -5.52 -9.28 -0.44
N ARG A 40 -4.95 -10.15 0.41
CA ARG A 40 -3.59 -9.97 0.97
C ARG A 40 -2.52 -9.85 -0.11
N LEU A 41 -2.52 -10.76 -1.09
CA LEU A 41 -1.56 -10.75 -2.20
C LEU A 41 -1.78 -9.54 -3.11
N CYS A 42 -3.04 -9.19 -3.36
CA CYS A 42 -3.39 -7.99 -4.12
C CYS A 42 -2.86 -6.74 -3.42
N ALA A 43 -3.08 -6.58 -2.10
CA ALA A 43 -2.59 -5.44 -1.34
C ALA A 43 -1.07 -5.29 -1.44
N ILE A 44 -0.32 -6.39 -1.27
CA ILE A 44 1.14 -6.42 -1.44
C ILE A 44 1.53 -5.95 -2.85
N ALA A 45 0.90 -6.49 -3.89
CA ALA A 45 1.25 -6.16 -5.26
C ALA A 45 0.89 -4.71 -5.66
N TYR A 46 -0.27 -4.21 -5.23
CA TYR A 46 -0.68 -2.83 -5.47
C TYR A 46 0.23 -1.84 -4.74
N MET A 47 0.60 -2.10 -3.48
CA MET A 47 1.55 -1.27 -2.75
C MET A 47 2.93 -1.31 -3.42
N ARG A 48 3.36 -2.49 -3.88
CA ARG A 48 4.62 -2.64 -4.62
C ARG A 48 4.65 -1.78 -5.88
N GLU A 49 3.62 -1.86 -6.70
CA GLU A 49 3.51 -1.12 -7.96
C GLU A 49 3.32 0.38 -7.74
N ALA A 50 2.50 0.76 -6.76
CA ALA A 50 2.25 2.16 -6.44
C ALA A 50 3.50 2.86 -5.95
N PHE A 51 4.34 2.21 -5.13
CA PHE A 51 5.47 2.84 -4.45
C PHE A 51 6.85 2.33 -4.90
N PHE A 52 6.93 1.54 -5.98
CA PHE A 52 8.17 0.93 -6.49
C PHE A 52 8.95 0.12 -5.42
N LEU A 53 8.21 -0.57 -4.55
CA LEU A 53 8.81 -1.29 -3.43
C LEU A 53 9.51 -2.57 -3.89
N SER A 54 10.47 -3.03 -3.10
CA SER A 54 10.88 -4.43 -3.13
C SER A 54 9.76 -5.34 -2.60
N LEU A 55 9.83 -6.64 -2.91
CA LEU A 55 8.85 -7.60 -2.38
C LEU A 55 8.88 -7.68 -0.83
N PRO A 56 10.04 -7.67 -0.14
CA PRO A 56 10.07 -7.63 1.32
C PRO A 56 9.35 -6.41 1.92
N GLU A 57 9.64 -5.20 1.42
CA GLU A 57 8.99 -3.96 1.89
C GLU A 57 7.48 -3.98 1.64
N ALA A 58 7.05 -4.46 0.48
CA ALA A 58 5.63 -4.61 0.19
C ALA A 58 4.96 -5.69 1.06
N SER A 59 5.71 -6.71 1.51
CA SER A 59 5.16 -7.79 2.34
C SER A 59 4.84 -7.33 3.76
N THR A 60 5.48 -6.26 4.25
CA THR A 60 5.16 -5.61 5.54
C THR A 60 3.66 -5.31 5.63
N VAL A 61 3.05 -4.73 4.59
CA VAL A 61 1.60 -4.44 4.64
C VAL A 61 0.74 -5.69 4.76
N GLY A 62 1.24 -6.83 4.28
CA GLY A 62 0.57 -8.13 4.42
C GLY A 62 0.54 -8.65 5.86
N ALA A 63 1.20 -8.00 6.83
CA ALA A 63 1.11 -8.35 8.24
C ALA A 63 -0.02 -7.62 8.98
N LEU A 64 -0.76 -6.71 8.32
CA LEU A 64 -1.92 -6.02 8.90
C LEU A 64 -2.97 -7.02 9.42
N GLU A 65 -3.45 -6.79 10.64
CA GLU A 65 -4.49 -7.58 11.32
C GLU A 65 -5.83 -7.68 10.57
N VAL A 66 -6.05 -6.84 9.55
CA VAL A 66 -7.23 -6.93 8.67
C VAL A 66 -7.19 -8.19 7.79
N PHE A 67 -6.02 -8.79 7.61
CA PHE A 67 -5.86 -10.05 6.87
C PHE A 67 -5.94 -11.25 7.81
N PRO A 68 -6.44 -12.40 7.33
CA PRO A 68 -6.21 -13.68 8.00
C PRO A 68 -4.71 -13.90 8.27
N ASP A 69 -4.39 -14.30 9.50
CA ASP A 69 -3.01 -14.46 10.02
C ASP A 69 -2.16 -13.18 10.06
N GLY A 70 -2.77 -12.00 9.88
CA GLY A 70 -2.14 -10.72 10.19
C GLY A 70 -1.96 -10.54 11.69
N HIS A 71 -0.81 -10.02 12.12
CA HIS A 71 -0.44 -9.89 13.54
C HIS A 71 -0.05 -8.47 13.94
N SER A 72 0.06 -7.55 12.98
CA SER A 72 0.48 -6.17 13.23
C SER A 72 -0.72 -5.23 13.20
N SER A 73 -0.76 -4.30 14.14
CA SER A 73 -1.82 -3.29 14.17
C SER A 73 -1.68 -2.30 13.01
N ALA A 74 -2.74 -1.56 12.72
CA ALA A 74 -2.68 -0.46 11.76
C ALA A 74 -1.61 0.59 12.14
N ALA A 75 -1.41 0.84 13.43
CA ALA A 75 -0.42 1.82 13.90
C ALA A 75 1.01 1.33 13.64
N ASP A 76 1.33 0.07 13.96
CA ASP A 76 2.65 -0.51 13.76
C ASP A 76 3.05 -0.49 12.28
N ILE A 77 2.12 -0.89 11.41
CA ILE A 77 2.33 -0.90 9.95
C ILE A 77 2.54 0.51 9.42
N ASN A 78 1.82 1.49 9.94
CA ASN A 78 2.00 2.87 9.54
C ASN A 78 3.36 3.41 9.96
N ASP A 79 3.82 3.10 11.17
CA ASP A 79 5.13 3.51 11.67
C ASP A 79 6.26 2.86 10.88
N GLU A 80 6.15 1.57 10.55
CA GLU A 80 7.14 0.80 9.78
C GLU A 80 7.22 1.28 8.32
N MET A 81 6.08 1.52 7.68
CA MET A 81 6.02 1.95 6.28
C MET A 81 6.26 3.45 6.08
N ARG A 82 6.08 4.29 7.11
CA ARG A 82 6.26 5.74 7.04
C ARG A 82 7.60 6.18 6.42
N PRO A 83 8.78 5.69 6.84
CA PRO A 83 10.05 6.11 6.23
C PRO A 83 10.12 5.79 4.73
N ILE A 84 9.60 4.62 4.32
CA ILE A 84 9.61 4.15 2.93
C ILE A 84 8.67 5.02 2.07
N LEU A 85 7.45 5.26 2.55
CA LEU A 85 6.48 6.11 1.85
C LEU A 85 6.97 7.56 1.73
N ASN A 86 7.58 8.11 2.79
CA ASN A 86 8.15 9.45 2.75
C ASN A 86 9.31 9.55 1.76
N SER A 87 10.22 8.57 1.75
CA SER A 87 11.31 8.51 0.77
C SER A 87 10.78 8.46 -0.67
N THR A 88 9.73 7.67 -0.89
CA THR A 88 9.10 7.53 -2.21
C THR A 88 8.43 8.83 -2.66
N ARG A 89 7.70 9.51 -1.76
CA ARG A 89 7.09 10.82 -2.04
C ARG A 89 8.13 11.87 -2.43
N SER A 90 9.25 11.92 -1.71
CA SER A 90 10.35 12.85 -2.03
C SER A 90 10.92 12.61 -3.43
N LYS A 91 11.02 11.34 -3.86
CA LYS A 91 11.45 10.98 -5.22
C LYS A 91 10.45 11.44 -6.28
N TRP A 92 9.14 11.38 -6.02
CA TRP A 92 8.14 11.88 -6.98
C TRP A 92 8.18 13.40 -7.10
N ALA A 93 8.31 14.09 -5.97
CA ALA A 93 8.42 15.54 -5.95
C ALA A 93 9.64 16.03 -6.76
N SER A 94 10.78 15.34 -6.63
CA SER A 94 12.02 15.70 -7.35
C SER A 94 11.99 15.41 -8.86
N HIS A 95 10.97 14.72 -9.38
CA HIS A 95 10.80 14.46 -10.82
C HIS A 95 9.69 15.33 -11.44
N SER A 96 9.11 16.24 -10.66
CA SER A 96 8.07 17.18 -11.11
C SER A 96 8.62 18.59 -11.42
N GLU A 97 9.94 18.76 -11.40
CA GLU A 97 10.68 19.95 -11.85
C GLU A 97 11.37 19.68 -13.20
#